data_AF-A0A358QR64-F1
#
_entry.id   AF-A0A358QR64-F1
#
_cell.length_a   1.000
_cell.length_b   1.000
_cell.length_c   1.000
_cell.angle_alpha   90.00
_cell.angle_beta   90.00
_cell.angle_gamma   90.00
#
_symmetry.space_group_name_H-M   'P 1'
#
loop_
_entity.id
_entity.type
_entity.pdbx_description
1 polymer ?
#
loop_
_entity_poly.entity_id
_entity_poly.type
_entity_poly.pdbx_seq_one_letter_code
_entity_poly.pdbx_strand_id
1 'polypeptide(L)'
;MFPIGMSLVYTAREESVRVFLQGGYDALLFVDSDMVVPVDLLTRLIEADKDIVSALAFRRTPGYEPCIFKTCNEQDAKFYLDYPKGLTEIEGVGMACTLIRSKVFETVPEPWFFPHKILGEDLSFCVRAREAGFKIYCDTTLICGHCNVETIGEAHYVNWRDAGQK
;
A
#
# COMPACT_ATOMS: atom_id res chain seq x y z
N MET A 1 4.24 -7.39 28.35
CA MET A 1 3.04 -7.77 27.57
C MET A 1 3.18 -7.07 26.23
N PHE A 2 3.66 -7.76 25.19
CA PHE A 2 3.71 -7.18 23.85
C PHE A 2 2.25 -6.99 23.38
N PRO A 3 1.87 -5.81 22.88
CA PRO A 3 0.52 -5.62 22.37
C PRO A 3 0.29 -6.61 21.22
N ILE A 4 -0.76 -7.42 21.34
CA ILE A 4 -1.27 -8.29 20.30
C ILE A 4 -1.62 -7.37 19.12
N GLY A 5 -0.81 -7.38 18.06
CA GLY A 5 -0.95 -6.47 16.92
C GLY A 5 0.35 -5.97 16.29
N MET A 6 1.52 -6.26 16.87
CA MET A 6 2.81 -5.91 16.25
C MET A 6 3.11 -6.83 15.05
N SER A 7 2.70 -6.39 13.86
CA SER A 7 3.07 -7.04 12.59
C SER A 7 4.57 -6.96 12.35
N LEU A 8 5.22 -8.02 11.87
CA LEU A 8 6.63 -7.94 11.45
C LEU A 8 6.84 -6.93 10.31
N VAL A 9 5.77 -6.58 9.58
CA VAL A 9 5.80 -5.66 8.46
C VAL A 9 6.18 -4.25 8.91
N TYR A 10 5.62 -3.71 10.00
CA TYR A 10 5.99 -2.34 10.41
C TYR A 10 7.47 -2.25 10.77
N THR A 11 8.01 -3.26 11.48
CA THR A 11 9.45 -3.29 11.81
C THR A 11 10.31 -3.34 10.56
N ALA A 12 9.90 -4.11 9.55
CA ALA A 12 10.60 -4.18 8.26
C ALA A 12 10.54 -2.84 7.50
N ARG A 13 9.39 -2.15 7.51
CA ARG A 13 9.25 -0.83 6.88
C ARG A 13 10.08 0.22 7.61
N GLU A 14 10.05 0.25 8.95
CA GLU A 14 10.90 1.12 9.77
C GLU A 14 12.39 0.95 9.41
N GLU A 15 12.87 -0.30 9.37
CA GLU A 15 14.26 -0.56 9.05
C GLU A 15 14.62 -0.22 7.61
N SER A 16 13.70 -0.47 6.67
CA SER A 16 13.86 -0.06 5.27
C SER A 16 14.05 1.46 5.16
N VAL A 17 13.30 2.25 5.92
CA VAL A 17 13.46 3.72 5.96
C VAL A 17 14.81 4.12 6.55
N ARG A 18 15.27 3.48 7.64
CA ARG A 18 16.59 3.79 8.22
C ARG A 18 17.73 3.54 7.24
N VAL A 19 17.75 2.38 6.59
CA VAL A 19 18.76 2.04 5.59
C VAL A 19 18.69 2.99 4.40
N PHE A 20 17.49 3.32 3.95
CA PHE A 20 17.26 4.28 2.87
C PHE A 20 17.82 5.67 3.19
N LEU A 21 17.53 6.23 4.37
CA LEU A 21 18.03 7.55 4.77
C LEU A 21 19.56 7.57 4.94
N GLN A 22 20.15 6.49 5.48
CA GLN A 22 21.61 6.36 5.59
C GLN A 22 22.30 6.30 4.22
N GLY A 23 21.63 5.76 3.21
CA GLY A 23 22.16 5.64 1.85
C GLY A 23 22.10 6.93 1.02
N GLY A 24 21.36 7.95 1.46
CA GLY A 24 21.23 9.22 0.73
C GLY A 24 20.49 9.10 -0.61
N TYR A 25 19.52 8.19 -0.69
CA TYR A 25 18.68 7.99 -1.89
C TYR A 25 17.53 9.03 -1.97
N ASP A 26 17.05 9.34 -3.17
CA ASP A 26 16.01 10.37 -3.38
C ASP A 26 14.58 9.91 -3.04
N ALA A 27 14.30 8.62 -3.21
CA ALA A 27 12.97 8.05 -3.01
C ALA A 27 13.05 6.56 -2.66
N LEU A 28 12.09 6.11 -1.84
CA LEU A 28 11.89 4.72 -1.47
C LEU A 28 10.59 4.21 -2.10
N LEU A 29 10.66 3.13 -2.86
CA LEU A 29 9.50 2.42 -3.39
C LEU A 29 9.23 1.19 -2.53
N PHE A 30 8.06 1.16 -1.89
CA PHE A 30 7.55 -0.07 -1.28
C PHE A 30 6.83 -0.92 -2.33
N VAL A 31 7.20 -2.21 -2.39
CA VAL A 31 6.50 -3.24 -3.16
C VAL A 31 6.33 -4.46 -2.25
N ASP A 32 5.09 -4.78 -1.91
CA ASP A 32 4.79 -5.97 -1.10
C ASP A 32 5.02 -7.26 -1.93
N SER A 33 5.46 -8.33 -1.26
CA SER A 33 5.94 -9.54 -1.93
C SER A 33 4.87 -10.33 -2.68
N ASP A 34 3.59 -10.08 -2.41
CA ASP A 34 2.43 -10.69 -3.05
C ASP A 34 1.79 -9.78 -4.11
N MET A 35 2.49 -8.75 -4.59
CA MET A 35 1.99 -7.85 -5.62
C MET A 35 2.44 -8.27 -7.03
N VAL A 36 1.49 -8.23 -7.97
CA VAL A 36 1.75 -8.26 -9.41
C VAL A 36 1.65 -6.83 -9.93
N VAL A 37 2.78 -6.30 -10.40
CA VAL A 37 2.90 -4.88 -10.76
C VAL A 37 3.08 -4.69 -12.27
N PRO A 38 2.56 -3.59 -12.85
CA PRO A 38 2.88 -3.19 -14.21
C PRO A 38 4.38 -2.96 -14.41
N VAL A 39 4.90 -3.27 -15.60
CA VAL A 39 6.33 -3.10 -15.93
C VAL A 39 6.78 -1.64 -15.91
N ASP A 40 5.85 -0.73 -16.11
CA ASP A 40 6.05 0.72 -16.11
C ASP A 40 5.74 1.36 -14.74
N LEU A 41 5.50 0.57 -13.68
CA LEU A 41 5.15 1.04 -12.34
C LEU A 41 6.09 2.15 -11.86
N LEU A 42 7.39 1.85 -11.77
CA LEU A 42 8.37 2.79 -11.22
C LEU A 42 8.44 4.08 -12.03
N THR A 43 8.50 3.97 -13.36
CA THR A 43 8.57 5.13 -14.26
C THR A 43 7.35 6.03 -14.08
N ARG A 44 6.15 5.46 -14.07
CA ARG A 44 4.91 6.23 -13.92
C ARG A 44 4.78 6.90 -12.55
N LEU A 45 5.21 6.23 -11.48
CA LEU A 45 5.23 6.83 -10.14
C LEU A 45 6.24 7.99 -10.04
N ILE A 46 7.40 7.87 -10.70
CA ILE A 46 8.38 8.98 -10.77
C ILE A 46 7.79 10.15 -11.58
N GLU A 47 7.19 9.87 -12.73
CA GLU A 47 6.61 10.89 -13.63
C GLU A 47 5.41 11.62 -13.03
N ALA A 48 4.69 11.01 -12.08
CA ALA A 48 3.60 11.67 -11.36
C ALA A 48 4.08 12.88 -10.53
N ASP A 49 5.38 12.93 -10.20
CA ASP A 49 6.05 14.02 -9.49
C ASP A 49 5.30 14.46 -8.23
N LYS A 50 5.18 13.52 -7.28
CA LYS A 50 4.59 13.75 -5.96
C LYS A 50 5.53 13.27 -4.87
N ASP A 51 5.30 13.80 -3.68
CA ASP A 51 6.07 13.44 -2.50
C ASP A 51 5.71 12.03 -2.01
N ILE A 52 4.44 11.67 -2.14
CA ILE A 52 3.89 10.34 -1.84
C ILE A 52 2.91 9.98 -2.95
N VAL A 53 3.19 8.91 -3.70
CA VAL A 53 2.31 8.42 -4.76
C VAL A 53 2.26 6.91 -4.84
N SER A 54 1.06 6.36 -4.92
CA SER A 54 0.79 4.93 -4.98
C SER A 54 0.17 4.49 -6.30
N ALA A 55 0.44 3.26 -6.70
CA ALA A 55 -0.44 2.52 -7.61
C ALA A 55 -1.68 2.01 -6.85
N LEU A 56 -2.72 1.66 -7.59
CA LEU A 56 -3.98 1.16 -7.03
C LEU A 56 -3.91 -0.36 -6.80
N ALA A 57 -4.07 -0.77 -5.55
CA ALA A 57 -4.20 -2.16 -5.15
C ALA A 57 -5.59 -2.43 -4.53
N PHE A 58 -6.00 -3.70 -4.48
CA PHE A 58 -7.28 -4.14 -3.92
C PHE A 58 -7.06 -5.18 -2.83
N ARG A 59 -8.00 -5.31 -1.90
CA ARG A 59 -7.94 -6.36 -0.87
C ARG A 59 -7.95 -7.74 -1.50
N ARG A 60 -7.21 -8.67 -0.90
CA ARG A 60 -7.16 -10.09 -1.34
C ARG A 60 -8.37 -10.93 -0.93
N THR A 61 -9.19 -10.44 0.00
CA THR A 61 -10.37 -11.15 0.53
C THR A 61 -11.67 -10.67 -0.14
N PRO A 62 -12.70 -11.53 -0.22
CA PRO A 62 -14.01 -11.14 -0.76
C PRO A 62 -14.52 -9.82 -0.16
N GLY A 63 -15.04 -8.96 -1.05
CA GLY A 63 -15.21 -7.52 -0.81
C GLY A 63 -14.33 -6.72 -1.76
N TYR A 64 -13.08 -7.17 -1.95
CA TYR A 64 -12.11 -6.65 -2.93
C TYR A 64 -12.07 -5.13 -2.99
N GLU A 65 -12.26 -4.46 -1.86
CA GLU A 65 -12.30 -3.01 -1.81
C GLU A 65 -10.94 -2.44 -2.25
N PRO A 66 -10.92 -1.29 -2.93
CA PRO A 66 -9.68 -0.62 -3.27
C PRO A 66 -8.97 -0.20 -1.98
N CYS A 67 -7.68 -0.49 -1.83
CA CYS A 67 -6.88 -0.16 -0.64
C CYS A 67 -6.47 1.32 -0.60
N ILE A 68 -7.39 2.22 -0.96
CA ILE A 68 -7.27 3.67 -0.87
C ILE A 68 -8.44 4.23 -0.07
N PHE A 69 -8.21 5.31 0.66
CA PHE A 69 -9.13 5.81 1.67
C PHE A 69 -9.51 7.26 1.40
N LYS A 70 -10.81 7.57 1.43
CA LYS A 70 -11.37 8.92 1.30
C LYS A 70 -11.32 9.68 2.61
N THR A 71 -11.42 8.95 3.72
CA THR A 71 -11.22 9.46 5.07
C THR A 71 -10.25 8.55 5.78
N CYS A 72 -9.22 9.11 6.40
CA CYS A 72 -8.26 8.37 7.23
C CYS A 72 -7.73 9.28 8.33
N ASN A 73 -8.08 8.96 9.57
CA ASN A 73 -7.59 9.59 10.79
C ASN A 73 -7.45 8.53 11.89
N GLU A 74 -6.89 8.92 13.04
CA GLU A 74 -6.66 8.00 14.18
C GLU A 74 -7.91 7.28 14.70
N GLN A 75 -9.13 7.72 14.35
CA GLN A 75 -10.40 7.17 14.83
C GLN A 75 -11.21 6.44 13.75
N ASP A 76 -10.96 6.72 12.47
CA ASP A 76 -11.78 6.20 11.36
C ASP A 76 -10.99 6.12 10.05
N ALA A 77 -11.26 5.07 9.28
CA ALA A 77 -10.73 4.86 7.95
C ALA A 77 -11.82 4.33 7.02
N LYS A 78 -12.15 5.09 5.97
CA LYS A 78 -13.21 4.75 5.01
C LYS A 78 -12.63 4.62 3.60
N PHE A 79 -12.87 3.45 3.00
CA PHE A 79 -12.48 3.19 1.61
C PHE A 79 -13.05 4.25 0.67
N TYR A 80 -12.24 4.64 -0.31
CA TYR A 80 -12.72 5.46 -1.43
C TYR A 80 -13.26 4.51 -2.49
N LEU A 81 -14.56 4.20 -2.46
CA LEU A 81 -15.18 3.22 -3.36
C LEU A 81 -15.50 3.80 -4.74
N ASP A 82 -15.86 5.09 -4.79
CA ASP A 82 -16.26 5.86 -5.98
C ASP A 82 -15.12 6.78 -6.47
N TYR A 83 -13.89 6.27 -6.49
CA TYR A 83 -12.70 7.05 -6.85
C TYR A 83 -12.67 7.44 -8.34
N PRO A 84 -12.24 8.67 -8.68
CA PRO A 84 -12.08 9.09 -10.07
C PRO A 84 -10.89 8.37 -10.75
N LYS A 85 -10.89 8.37 -12.08
CA LYS A 85 -9.75 7.88 -12.88
C LYS A 85 -8.67 8.94 -13.02
N GLY A 86 -7.41 8.54 -12.84
CA GLY A 86 -6.23 9.39 -12.94
C GLY A 86 -5.53 9.59 -11.60
N LEU A 87 -4.67 10.61 -11.54
CA LEU A 87 -3.96 10.95 -10.32
C LEU A 87 -4.92 11.61 -9.31
N THR A 88 -5.20 10.89 -8.23
CA THR A 88 -6.24 11.22 -7.26
C THR A 88 -5.63 11.49 -5.90
N GLU A 89 -5.94 12.62 -5.28
CA GLU A 89 -5.57 12.89 -3.88
C GLU A 89 -6.42 12.02 -2.94
N ILE A 90 -5.77 11.36 -1.98
CA ILE A 90 -6.39 10.43 -1.04
C ILE A 90 -5.89 10.69 0.38
N GLU A 91 -6.60 10.15 1.36
CA GLU A 91 -6.28 10.35 2.78
C GLU A 91 -5.41 9.24 3.37
N GLY A 92 -5.44 8.05 2.77
CA GLY A 92 -4.63 6.91 3.19
C GLY A 92 -4.57 5.84 2.11
N VAL A 93 -3.53 5.00 2.18
CA VAL A 93 -3.27 3.91 1.24
C VAL A 93 -2.58 2.75 1.94
N GLY A 94 -2.80 1.52 1.46
CA GLY A 94 -2.26 0.30 2.06
C GLY A 94 -0.76 0.03 1.87
N MET A 95 0.04 1.00 1.40
CA MET A 95 1.50 0.91 1.18
C MET A 95 2.05 -0.14 0.19
N ALA A 96 1.21 -1.01 -0.37
CA ALA A 96 1.69 -2.17 -1.13
C ALA A 96 2.51 -1.83 -2.39
N CYS A 97 2.28 -0.66 -3.01
CA CYS A 97 2.96 -0.20 -4.23
C CYS A 97 3.09 1.33 -4.19
N THR A 98 3.87 1.87 -3.24
CA THR A 98 3.92 3.32 -2.97
C THR A 98 5.34 3.87 -2.98
N LEU A 99 5.56 4.93 -3.76
CA LEU A 99 6.80 5.68 -3.86
C LEU A 99 6.73 6.90 -2.93
N ILE A 100 7.77 7.08 -2.11
CA ILE A 100 7.86 8.17 -1.12
C ILE A 100 9.22 8.86 -1.24
N ARG A 101 9.24 10.19 -1.35
CA ARG A 101 10.47 11.01 -1.41
C ARG A 101 11.18 11.07 -0.06
N SER A 102 12.51 11.18 -0.07
CA SER A 102 13.34 11.23 1.15
C SER A 102 12.88 12.28 2.15
N LYS A 103 12.59 13.49 1.65
CA LYS A 103 12.12 14.62 2.47
C LYS A 103 10.87 14.32 3.31
N VAL A 104 10.05 13.34 2.91
CA VAL A 104 8.88 12.94 3.70
C VAL A 104 9.35 12.29 4.99
N PHE A 105 10.27 11.34 4.92
CA PHE A 105 10.82 10.64 6.09
C PHE A 105 11.75 11.52 6.93
N GLU A 106 12.41 12.51 6.32
CA GLU A 106 13.21 13.51 7.04
C GLU A 106 12.33 14.49 7.84
N THR A 107 11.09 14.72 7.40
CA THR A 107 10.16 15.68 8.01
C THR A 107 9.22 15.00 9.02
N VAL A 108 8.72 13.81 8.70
CA VAL A 108 7.84 13.04 9.57
C VAL A 108 8.67 12.42 10.70
N PRO A 109 8.34 12.67 11.98
CA PRO A 109 9.11 12.12 13.09
C PRO A 109 8.98 10.60 13.18
N GLU A 110 10.07 9.93 13.57
CA GLU A 110 10.04 8.51 13.92
C GLU A 110 9.25 8.28 15.23
N PRO A 111 8.60 7.11 15.40
CA PRO A 111 8.50 6.00 14.44
C PRO A 111 7.50 6.28 13.30
N TRP A 112 7.91 6.00 12.06
CA TRP A 112 7.11 6.30 10.86
C TRP A 112 5.88 5.39 10.73
N PHE A 113 6.07 4.08 10.89
CA PHE A 113 5.11 3.01 10.64
C PHE A 113 4.58 2.37 11.92
N PHE A 114 4.94 2.84 13.12
CA PHE A 114 4.35 2.26 14.33
C PHE A 114 2.80 2.39 14.31
N PRO A 115 2.03 1.32 14.53
CA PRO A 115 0.59 1.38 14.39
C PRO A 115 -0.07 2.23 15.49
N HIS A 116 -1.06 3.04 15.14
CA HIS A 116 -2.01 3.59 16.11
C HIS A 116 -2.92 2.47 16.63
N LYS A 117 -3.64 2.74 17.73
CA LYS A 117 -4.45 1.74 18.43
C LYS A 117 -5.45 0.97 17.56
N ILE A 118 -5.97 1.62 16.52
CA ILE A 118 -7.02 1.06 15.65
C ILE A 118 -6.64 1.02 14.16
N LEU A 119 -5.47 1.55 13.79
CA LEU A 119 -5.01 1.61 12.41
C LEU A 119 -3.85 0.65 12.20
N GLY A 120 -3.76 0.07 11.01
CA GLY A 120 -2.56 -0.61 10.54
C GLY A 120 -1.37 0.35 10.41
N GLU A 121 -0.17 -0.20 10.22
CA GLU A 121 1.06 0.57 10.09
C GLU A 121 1.04 1.54 8.90
N ASP A 122 0.41 1.10 7.82
CA ASP A 122 0.26 1.79 6.55
C ASP A 122 -0.55 3.09 6.70
N LEU A 123 -1.75 2.99 7.27
CA LEU A 123 -2.63 4.11 7.52
C LEU A 123 -2.10 5.00 8.64
N SER A 124 -1.40 4.43 9.62
CA SER A 124 -0.74 5.19 10.67
C SER A 124 0.33 6.12 10.10
N PHE A 125 1.15 5.63 9.17
CA PHE A 125 2.09 6.47 8.42
C PHE A 125 1.37 7.55 7.60
N CYS A 126 0.28 7.19 6.92
CA CYS A 126 -0.50 8.16 6.13
C CYS A 126 -1.01 9.33 6.98
N VAL A 127 -1.51 9.05 8.19
CA VAL A 127 -1.95 10.09 9.13
C VAL A 127 -0.79 11.01 9.49
N ARG A 128 0.36 10.45 9.93
CA ARG A 128 1.54 11.24 10.31
C ARG A 128 2.09 12.09 9.16
N ALA A 129 2.14 11.51 7.95
CA ALA A 129 2.59 12.23 6.76
C ALA A 129 1.70 13.44 6.45
N ARG A 130 0.38 13.29 6.59
CA ARG A 130 -0.58 14.38 6.40
C ARG A 130 -0.51 15.43 7.51
N GLU A 131 -0.31 15.02 8.76
CA GLU A 131 -0.10 15.94 9.89
C GLU A 131 1.19 16.77 9.72
N ALA A 132 2.21 16.20 9.06
CA ALA A 132 3.43 16.90 8.66
C ALA A 132 3.24 17.79 7.41
N GLY A 133 2.03 17.88 6.85
CA GLY A 133 1.68 18.75 5.74
C GLY A 133 1.82 18.15 4.34
N PHE A 134 2.13 16.85 4.22
CA PHE A 134 2.20 16.18 2.92
C PHE A 134 0.82 15.76 2.41
N LYS A 135 0.72 15.68 1.09
CA LYS A 135 -0.43 15.11 0.39
C LYS A 135 -0.10 13.74 -0.16
N ILE A 136 -1.08 12.85 -0.17
CA ILE A 136 -0.95 11.48 -0.65
C ILE A 136 -1.75 11.35 -1.93
N TYR A 137 -1.14 10.79 -2.95
CA TYR A 137 -1.78 10.57 -4.25
C TYR A 137 -1.82 9.09 -4.61
N CYS A 138 -2.82 8.69 -5.39
CA CYS A 138 -2.87 7.41 -6.06
C CYS A 138 -3.13 7.61 -7.54
N ASP A 139 -2.31 6.99 -8.39
CA ASP A 139 -2.64 6.85 -9.81
C ASP A 139 -3.62 5.68 -9.97
N THR A 140 -4.91 6.01 -10.09
CA THR A 140 -6.00 5.00 -10.18
C THR A 140 -6.12 4.36 -11.56
N THR A 141 -5.21 4.71 -12.48
CA THR A 141 -5.04 4.04 -13.78
C THR A 141 -3.89 3.03 -13.76
N LEU A 142 -3.04 3.07 -12.73
CA LEU A 142 -1.93 2.14 -12.53
C LEU A 142 -2.38 1.06 -11.56
N ILE A 143 -2.95 -0.02 -12.10
CA ILE A 143 -3.63 -1.07 -11.32
C ILE A 143 -2.67 -2.24 -11.07
N CYS A 144 -2.49 -2.61 -9.80
CA CYS A 144 -1.73 -3.78 -9.38
C CYS A 144 -2.67 -4.93 -8.97
N GLY A 145 -2.22 -6.16 -9.23
CA GLY A 145 -2.88 -7.38 -8.77
C GLY A 145 -2.32 -7.87 -7.44
N HIS A 146 -3.15 -8.54 -6.64
CA HIS A 146 -2.71 -9.30 -5.47
C HIS A 146 -2.64 -10.79 -5.84
N CYS A 147 -1.50 -11.42 -5.58
CA CYS A 147 -1.35 -12.87 -5.60
C CYS A 147 -2.18 -13.47 -4.46
N ASN A 148 -3.01 -14.45 -4.79
CA ASN A 148 -3.68 -15.28 -3.81
C ASN A 148 -3.24 -16.73 -4.00
N VAL A 149 -3.10 -17.46 -2.89
CA VAL A 149 -2.71 -18.86 -2.94
C VAL A 149 -3.98 -19.69 -3.08
N GLU A 150 -4.17 -20.28 -4.26
CA GLU A 150 -5.13 -21.34 -4.45
C GLU A 150 -4.42 -22.69 -4.23
N THR A 151 -4.87 -23.46 -3.23
CA THR A 151 -4.39 -24.83 -3.04
C THR A 151 -5.07 -25.73 -4.06
N ILE A 152 -4.32 -26.22 -5.04
CA ILE A 152 -4.82 -27.17 -6.04
C ILE A 152 -5.03 -28.54 -5.38
N GLY A 153 -6.24 -29.08 -5.47
CA GLY A 153 -6.61 -30.39 -4.92
C GLY A 153 -7.55 -31.19 -5.83
N GLU A 154 -8.08 -32.31 -5.32
CA GLU A 154 -8.98 -33.20 -6.08
C GLU A 154 -10.20 -32.46 -6.65
N ALA A 155 -10.76 -31.51 -5.91
CA ALA A 155 -11.89 -30.71 -6.37
C ALA A 155 -11.59 -29.93 -7.66
N HIS A 156 -10.37 -29.40 -7.81
CA HIS A 156 -9.92 -28.73 -9.03
C HIS A 156 -9.85 -29.70 -10.21
N TYR A 157 -9.30 -30.90 -9.97
CA TYR A 157 -9.22 -31.95 -10.99
C TYR A 157 -10.61 -32.43 -11.43
N VAL A 158 -11.52 -32.67 -10.48
CA VAL A 158 -12.90 -33.07 -10.75
C VAL A 158 -13.63 -31.98 -11.54
N ASN A 159 -13.53 -30.71 -11.12
CA ASN A 159 -14.14 -29.58 -11.81
C ASN A 159 -13.58 -29.43 -13.24
N TRP A 160 -12.26 -29.58 -13.44
CA TRP A 160 -11.65 -29.54 -14.77
C TRP A 160 -12.10 -30.70 -15.67
N ARG A 161 -12.15 -31.93 -15.13
CA ARG A 161 -12.61 -33.13 -15.85
C ARG A 161 -14.06 -32.99 -16.27
N ASP A 162 -14.91 -32.51 -15.37
CA ASP A 162 -16.36 -32.44 -15.56
C ASP A 162 -16.79 -31.22 -16.39
N ALA A 163 -15.94 -30.19 -16.47
CA ALA A 163 -16.16 -29.01 -17.32
C ALA A 163 -16.11 -29.31 -18.83
N GLY A 164 -15.75 -30.54 -19.23
CA GLY A 164 -15.81 -31.01 -20.62
C GLY A 164 -15.05 -30.10 -21.58
N GLN A 165 -13.74 -30.31 -21.70
CA GLN A 165 -12.89 -29.56 -22.64
C GLN A 165 -13.58 -29.43 -24.01
N LYS A 166 -13.85 -28.19 -24.42
CA LYS A 166 -14.09 -27.87 -25.84
C LYS A 166 -12.75 -27.75 -26.55
#